data_AF-A0A3D0PHD0-F1
#
_entry.id   AF-A0A3D0PHD0-F1
#
_cell.length_a   1.000
_cell.length_b   1.000
_cell.length_c   1.000
_cell.angle_alpha   90.00
_cell.angle_beta   90.00
_cell.angle_gamma   90.00
#
_symmetry.space_group_name_H-M   'P 1'
#
loop_
_entity.id
_entity.type
_entity.pdbx_description
1 polymer ?
#
loop_
_entity_poly.entity_id
_entity_poly.type
_entity_poly.pdbx_seq_one_letter_code
_entity_poly.pdbx_strand_id
1 'polypeptide(L)'
;MKLVIDDACYAYDTIFGDFGEICSLPGRSIDKAVVKEADVLIVRSRTKVNQALLEGSKVKFVGSTVAGLDHVDQDYLQDNDITFFSAQGCNSMAV
;
A
#
# COMPACT_ATOMS: atom_id res chain seq x y z
N MET A 1 -13.76 4.46 -6.06
CA MET A 1 -12.30 4.25 -5.98
C MET A 1 -12.08 2.79 -5.61
N LYS A 2 -11.08 2.13 -6.19
CA LYS A 2 -10.69 0.77 -5.83
C LYS A 2 -9.46 0.80 -4.93
N LEU A 3 -9.59 0.23 -3.73
CA LEU A 3 -8.54 0.16 -2.73
C LEU A 3 -8.07 -1.29 -2.61
N VAL A 4 -6.78 -1.54 -2.83
CA VAL A 4 -6.16 -2.83 -2.52
C VAL A 4 -5.48 -2.71 -1.17
N ILE A 5 -5.86 -3.56 -0.22
CA ILE A 5 -5.38 -3.46 1.17
C ILE A 5 -4.87 -4.83 1.66
N ASP A 6 -3.68 -4.84 2.25
CA ASP A 6 -3.16 -6.01 2.97
C ASP A 6 -4.10 -6.41 4.12
N ASP A 7 -4.55 -7.67 4.14
CA ASP A 7 -5.49 -8.20 5.13
C ASP A 7 -4.97 -8.15 6.58
N ALA A 8 -3.66 -8.01 6.76
CA ALA A 8 -3.02 -7.86 8.06
C ALA A 8 -3.02 -6.40 8.57
N CYS A 9 -3.57 -5.44 7.82
CA CYS A 9 -3.82 -4.08 8.28
C CYS A 9 -4.96 -4.08 9.31
N TYR A 10 -4.73 -3.51 10.49
CA TYR A 10 -5.76 -3.48 11.53
C TYR A 10 -6.94 -2.58 11.13
N ALA A 11 -8.17 -3.06 11.33
CA ALA A 11 -9.42 -2.32 11.12
C ALA A 11 -9.56 -1.63 9.75
N TYR A 12 -8.94 -2.18 8.70
CA TYR A 12 -8.94 -1.55 7.37
C TYR A 12 -10.35 -1.25 6.85
N ASP A 13 -11.30 -2.14 7.08
CA ASP A 13 -12.68 -2.00 6.57
C ASP A 13 -13.38 -0.79 7.20
N THR A 14 -13.22 -0.61 8.52
CA THR A 14 -13.78 0.53 9.25
C THR A 14 -13.09 1.84 8.92
N ILE A 15 -11.77 1.81 8.71
CA ILE A 15 -10.98 3.02 8.42
C ILE A 15 -11.19 3.49 6.98
N PHE A 16 -11.24 2.55 6.03
CA PHE A 16 -11.19 2.85 4.61
C PHE A 16 -12.52 2.63 3.86
N GLY A 17 -13.54 2.02 4.49
CA GLY A 17 -14.79 1.60 3.83
C GLY A 17 -15.56 2.74 3.17
N ASP A 18 -15.47 3.95 3.72
CA ASP A 18 -16.15 5.13 3.17
C ASP A 18 -15.44 5.73 1.94
N PHE A 19 -14.21 5.30 1.62
CA PHE A 19 -13.43 5.85 0.51
C PHE A 19 -13.63 5.08 -0.82
N GLY A 20 -14.17 3.87 -0.79
CA GLY A 20 -14.43 3.09 -2.00
C GLY A 20 -14.54 1.58 -1.79
N GLU A 21 -14.43 0.85 -2.90
CA GLU A 21 -14.47 -0.61 -2.90
C GLU A 21 -13.13 -1.18 -2.42
N ILE A 22 -13.17 -1.95 -1.34
CA ILE A 22 -12.00 -2.59 -0.75
C ILE A 22 -11.83 -4.01 -1.32
N CYS A 23 -10.66 -4.27 -1.88
CA CYS A 23 -10.15 -5.59 -2.22
C CYS A 23 -9.05 -5.95 -1.22
N SER A 24 -9.40 -6.72 -0.19
CA SER A 24 -8.43 -7.17 0.81
C SER A 24 -7.83 -8.52 0.44
N LEU A 25 -6.50 -8.63 0.54
CA LEU A 25 -5.74 -9.83 0.20
C LEU A 25 -4.54 -9.97 1.15
N PRO A 26 -4.04 -11.20 1.38
CA PRO A 26 -2.76 -11.38 2.05
C PRO A 26 -1.67 -10.62 1.32
N GLY A 27 -0.79 -9.89 2.02
CA GLY A 27 0.26 -9.09 1.35
C GLY A 27 1.13 -9.85 0.35
N ARG A 28 1.33 -11.17 0.53
CA ARG A 28 2.06 -12.03 -0.42
C ARG A 28 1.31 -12.32 -1.72
N SER A 29 -0.01 -12.11 -1.72
CA SER A 29 -0.91 -12.33 -2.85
C SER A 29 -1.21 -11.03 -3.60
N ILE A 30 -0.67 -9.89 -3.16
CA ILE A 30 -0.76 -8.63 -3.89
C ILE A 30 0.29 -8.66 -5.01
N ASP A 31 -0.18 -8.77 -6.24
CA ASP A 31 0.65 -8.82 -7.45
C ASP A 31 0.25 -7.75 -8.48
N LYS A 32 0.98 -7.72 -9.61
CA LYS A 32 0.76 -6.77 -10.71
C LYS A 32 -0.66 -6.83 -11.28
N ALA A 33 -1.29 -8.00 -11.32
CA ALA A 33 -2.64 -8.16 -11.85
C ALA A 33 -3.68 -7.56 -10.90
N VAL A 34 -3.50 -7.77 -9.59
CA VAL A 34 -4.35 -7.21 -8.54
C VAL A 34 -4.32 -5.68 -8.55
N VAL A 35 -3.11 -5.09 -8.59
CA VAL A 35 -2.95 -3.62 -8.48
C VAL A 35 -3.25 -2.88 -9.78
N LYS A 36 -3.32 -3.57 -10.93
CA LYS A 36 -3.51 -2.96 -12.25
C LYS A 36 -4.65 -1.94 -12.29
N GLU A 37 -5.78 -2.29 -11.68
CA GLU A 37 -7.00 -1.46 -11.65
C GLU A 37 -7.21 -0.77 -10.30
N ALA A 38 -6.25 -0.83 -9.38
CA ALA A 38 -6.35 -0.19 -8.07
C ALA A 38 -5.97 1.29 -8.18
N ASP A 39 -6.70 2.16 -7.47
CA ASP A 39 -6.35 3.57 -7.32
C ASP A 39 -5.41 3.78 -6.13
N VAL A 40 -5.60 2.98 -5.07
CA VAL A 40 -4.93 3.09 -3.77
C VAL A 40 -4.39 1.71 -3.36
N LEU A 41 -3.17 1.69 -2.82
CA LEU A 41 -2.54 0.50 -2.27
C LEU A 41 -2.12 0.74 -0.81
N ILE A 42 -2.67 -0.01 0.14
CA ILE A 42 -2.30 0.05 1.56
C ILE A 42 -1.65 -1.27 1.97
N VAL A 43 -0.39 -1.25 2.41
CA VAL A 43 0.42 -2.45 2.64
C VAL A 43 1.16 -2.45 3.96
N ARG A 44 1.60 -3.64 4.36
CA ARG A 44 2.65 -3.86 5.37
C ARG A 44 3.97 -4.26 4.71
N SER A 45 4.97 -4.61 5.53
CA SER A 45 6.32 -4.95 5.09
C SER A 45 6.48 -6.19 4.19
N ARG A 46 5.46 -7.04 4.04
CA ARG A 46 5.56 -8.26 3.22
C ARG A 46 5.48 -7.97 1.73
N THR A 47 4.74 -6.93 1.34
CA THR A 47 4.55 -6.54 -0.06
C THR A 47 5.73 -5.67 -0.48
N LYS A 48 6.46 -6.06 -1.52
CA LYS A 48 7.50 -5.21 -2.10
C LYS A 48 6.86 -4.24 -3.09
N VAL A 49 6.85 -2.96 -2.75
CA VAL A 49 6.30 -1.90 -3.58
C VAL A 49 7.42 -1.30 -4.42
N ASN A 50 7.45 -1.65 -5.70
CA ASN A 50 8.46 -1.20 -6.65
C ASN A 50 7.90 -1.19 -8.08
N GLN A 51 8.73 -0.86 -9.06
CA GLN A 51 8.37 -0.87 -10.48
C GLN A 51 7.74 -2.19 -10.92
N ALA A 52 8.29 -3.34 -10.50
CA ALA A 52 7.78 -4.65 -10.92
C ALA A 52 6.32 -4.89 -10.49
N LEU A 53 5.92 -4.34 -9.34
CA LEU A 53 4.54 -4.38 -8.86
C LEU A 53 3.65 -3.35 -9.58
N LEU A 54 4.11 -2.11 -9.71
CA LEU A 54 3.27 -0.95 -10.00
C LEU A 54 3.25 -0.51 -11.46
N GLU A 55 4.21 -0.92 -12.27
CA GLU A 55 4.32 -0.47 -13.66
C GLU A 55 3.05 -0.79 -14.46
N GLY A 56 2.46 0.24 -15.08
CA GLY A 56 1.22 0.10 -15.85
C GLY A 56 -0.05 -0.09 -15.00
N SER A 57 0.05 0.07 -13.67
CA SER A 57 -1.10 0.14 -12.79
C SER A 57 -1.73 1.55 -12.76
N LYS A 58 -2.94 1.65 -12.23
CA LYS A 58 -3.64 2.91 -11.97
C LYS A 58 -3.34 3.51 -10.59
N VAL A 59 -2.44 2.90 -9.82
CA VAL A 59 -2.17 3.30 -8.44
C VAL A 59 -1.61 4.71 -8.40
N LYS A 60 -2.25 5.58 -7.62
CA LYS A 60 -1.84 6.98 -7.40
C LYS A 60 -1.43 7.25 -5.96
N PHE A 61 -1.75 6.34 -5.05
CA PHE A 61 -1.44 6.46 -3.63
C PHE A 61 -0.95 5.12 -3.08
N VAL A 62 0.16 5.17 -2.34
CA VAL A 62 0.68 4.06 -1.55
C VAL A 62 0.76 4.48 -0.08
N GLY A 63 0.18 3.67 0.79
CA GLY A 63 0.32 3.79 2.24
C GLY A 63 1.05 2.58 2.83
N SER A 64 2.09 2.81 3.62
CA SER A 64 2.74 1.74 4.40
C SER A 64 2.45 1.88 5.88
N THR A 65 1.92 0.82 6.50
CA THR A 65 1.51 0.83 7.92
C THR A 65 2.60 0.32 8.87
N VAL A 66 3.86 0.29 8.43
CA VAL A 66 5.01 -0.15 9.23
C VAL A 66 6.05 0.97 9.32
N ALA A 67 6.89 0.94 10.36
CA ALA A 67 7.93 1.96 10.53
C ALA A 67 9.08 1.84 9.52
N GLY A 68 9.45 0.62 9.13
CA GLY A 68 10.56 0.38 8.20
C GLY A 68 10.14 0.51 6.73
N LEU A 69 10.98 1.15 5.92
CA LEU A 69 10.69 1.46 4.51
C LEU A 69 11.40 0.60 3.47
N ASP A 70 12.20 -0.39 3.89
CA ASP A 70 13.02 -1.23 2.99
C ASP A 70 12.22 -1.99 1.91
N HIS A 71 10.90 -2.09 2.07
CA HIS A 71 9.99 -2.74 1.13
C HIS A 71 9.39 -1.78 0.10
N VAL A 72 9.69 -0.48 0.17
CA VAL A 72 9.13 0.55 -0.70
C VAL A 72 10.24 1.28 -1.45
N ASP A 73 10.17 1.22 -2.77
CA ASP A 73 11.03 1.97 -3.69
C ASP A 73 10.49 3.42 -3.82
N GLN A 74 10.91 4.29 -2.91
CA GLN A 74 10.41 5.67 -2.83
C GLN A 74 10.81 6.51 -4.05
N ASP A 75 11.97 6.26 -4.64
CA ASP A 75 12.45 6.94 -5.84
C ASP A 75 11.52 6.61 -7.02
N TYR A 76 11.18 5.33 -7.21
CA TYR A 76 10.20 4.94 -8.22
C TYR A 76 8.82 5.60 -8.00
N LEU A 77 8.33 5.63 -6.75
CA LEU A 77 7.04 6.28 -6.46
C LEU A 77 7.07 7.77 -6.81
N GLN A 78 8.17 8.45 -6.45
CA GLN A 78 8.37 9.87 -6.75
C GLN A 78 8.44 10.13 -8.27
N ASP A 79 9.23 9.34 -9.00
CA ASP A 79 9.42 9.49 -10.45
C ASP A 79 8.15 9.22 -11.27
N ASN A 80 7.16 8.53 -10.69
CA ASN A 80 5.90 8.18 -11.34
C ASN A 80 4.70 8.95 -10.76
N ASP A 81 4.93 10.03 -10.02
CA ASP A 81 3.89 10.86 -9.40
C ASP A 81 2.92 10.07 -8.49
N ILE A 82 3.42 9.01 -7.85
CA ILE A 82 2.64 8.19 -6.91
C ILE A 82 2.85 8.75 -5.51
N THR A 83 1.78 9.26 -4.90
CA THR A 83 1.83 9.81 -3.55
C THR A 83 2.13 8.71 -2.54
N PHE A 84 3.14 8.92 -1.69
CA PHE A 84 3.53 7.97 -0.66
C PHE A 84 3.40 8.55 0.75
N PHE A 85 2.79 7.78 1.64
CA PHE A 85 2.81 8.05 3.08
C PHE A 85 3.21 6.80 3.86
N SER A 86 3.92 7.02 4.97
CA SER A 86 4.31 5.94 5.88
C SER A 86 3.93 6.25 7.32
N ALA A 87 3.73 5.20 8.10
CA ALA A 87 3.49 5.27 9.54
C ALA A 87 4.81 5.25 10.35
N GLN A 88 5.85 5.94 9.89
CA GLN A 88 7.09 6.06 10.65
C GLN A 88 6.83 6.58 12.06
N GLY A 89 7.47 5.95 13.06
CA GLY A 89 7.27 6.29 14.46
C GLY A 89 5.99 5.70 15.09
N CYS A 90 5.21 4.88 14.39
CA CYS A 90 3.97 4.30 14.92
C CYS A 90 4.18 3.44 16.19
N ASN A 91 5.40 2.96 16.43
CA ASN A 91 5.77 2.14 17.59
C ASN A 91 6.77 2.84 18.53
N SER A 92 7.08 4.13 18.35
CA SER A 92 8.10 4.83 19.13
C SER A 92 7.76 4.95 20.62
N MET A 93 6.48 5.07 20.96
CA MET A 93 5.99 5.15 22.35
C MET A 93 6.01 3.81 23.10
N ALA A 94 6.21 2.69 22.39
CA ALA A 94 6.23 1.36 22.98
C ALA A 94 7.65 0.85 23.31
N VAL A 95 8.68 1.67 23.02
CA VAL A 95 10.11 1.35 23.18
C VAL A 95 10.69 2.07 24.39
#